data_AF-A0A8T5NFN8-F1
#
_entry.id   AF-A0A8T5NFN8-F1
#
_cell.length_a   1.000
_cell.length_b   1.000
_cell.length_c   1.000
_cell.angle_alpha   90.00
_cell.angle_beta   90.00
_cell.angle_gamma   90.00
#
_symmetry.space_group_name_H-M   'P 1'
#
loop_
_entity.id
_entity.type
_entity.pdbx_description
1 polymer ?
#
loop_
_entity_poly.entity_id
_entity_poly.type
_entity_poly.pdbx_seq_one_letter_code
_entity_poly.pdbx_strand_id
1 'polypeptide(L)'
;MEMNFEDKLAELETIVEKLEKGQLSLDESLELFEHGITLSRECNAMLKNARQKVEKLIEEDNNLKSEDFALPDDTIKGHNF
;
A
#
# COMPACT_ATOMS: atom_id res chain seq x y z
N MET A 1 -14.83 8.47 13.77
CA MET A 1 -14.50 7.09 13.34
C MET A 1 -13.88 7.25 11.97
N GLU A 2 -12.62 6.88 11.78
CA GLU A 2 -11.99 7.02 10.45
C GLU A 2 -12.64 6.03 9.47
N MET A 3 -12.91 6.47 8.25
CA MET A 3 -13.43 5.62 7.18
C MET A 3 -12.36 4.63 6.71
N ASN A 4 -12.76 3.39 6.44
CA ASN A 4 -11.85 2.37 5.90
C ASN A 4 -11.64 2.58 4.38
N PHE A 5 -10.80 1.74 3.75
CA PHE A 5 -10.48 1.87 2.33
C PHE A 5 -11.73 1.70 1.44
N GLU A 6 -12.54 0.68 1.73
CA GLU A 6 -13.75 0.37 0.94
C GLU A 6 -14.79 1.50 1.06
N ASP A 7 -14.95 2.06 2.26
CA ASP A 7 -15.86 3.18 2.49
C ASP A 7 -15.45 4.41 1.64
N LYS A 8 -14.14 4.74 1.64
CA LYS A 8 -13.61 5.88 0.88
C LYS A 8 -13.70 5.64 -0.63
N LEU A 9 -13.49 4.40 -1.08
CA LEU A 9 -13.63 4.05 -2.49
C LEU A 9 -15.09 4.16 -2.94
N ALA A 10 -16.04 3.64 -2.16
CA ALA A 10 -17.46 3.73 -2.47
C ALA A 10 -17.97 5.19 -2.50
N GLU A 11 -17.46 6.03 -1.61
CA GLU A 11 -17.78 7.46 -1.64
C GLU A 11 -17.21 8.15 -2.90
N LEU A 12 -15.96 7.83 -3.27
CA LEU A 12 -15.36 8.34 -4.50
C LEU A 12 -16.14 7.93 -5.75
N GLU A 13 -16.58 6.67 -5.83
CA GLU A 13 -17.44 6.18 -6.91
C GLU A 13 -18.76 6.96 -6.98
N THR A 14 -19.38 7.20 -5.82
CA THR A 14 -20.61 8.01 -5.72
C THR A 14 -20.39 9.45 -6.21
N ILE A 15 -19.24 10.05 -5.90
CA ILE A 15 -18.88 11.39 -6.37
C ILE A 15 -18.74 11.40 -7.90
N VAL A 16 -18.02 10.43 -8.46
CA VAL A 16 -17.83 10.29 -9.92
C VAL A 16 -19.18 10.16 -10.61
N GLU A 17 -20.07 9.28 -10.12
CA GLU A 17 -21.41 9.13 -10.69
C GLU A 17 -22.22 10.44 -10.67
N LYS A 18 -22.11 11.23 -9.60
CA LYS A 18 -22.81 12.53 -9.49
C LYS A 18 -22.27 13.54 -10.49
N LEU A 19 -20.95 13.60 -10.66
CA LEU A 19 -20.29 14.47 -11.63
C LEU A 19 -20.67 14.09 -13.08
N GLU A 20 -20.73 12.80 -13.38
CA GLU A 20 -21.11 12.29 -14.71
C GLU A 20 -22.58 12.54 -15.07
N LYS A 21 -23.48 12.55 -14.08
CA LYS A 21 -24.91 12.84 -14.29
C LYS A 21 -25.17 14.27 -14.79
N GLY A 22 -24.25 15.21 -14.55
CA GLY A 22 -24.29 16.57 -15.12
C GLY A 22 -25.47 17.44 -14.67
N GLN A 23 -26.14 17.10 -13.55
CA GLN A 23 -27.29 17.84 -13.00
C GLN A 23 -26.90 18.84 -11.90
N LEU A 24 -25.60 19.02 -11.67
CA LEU A 24 -25.06 19.85 -10.60
C LEU A 24 -24.80 21.27 -11.08
N SER A 25 -24.91 22.23 -10.17
CA SER A 25 -24.36 23.57 -10.39
C SER A 25 -22.83 23.55 -10.49
N LEU A 26 -22.25 24.66 -10.95
CA LEU A 26 -20.80 24.80 -11.04
C LEU A 26 -20.14 24.68 -9.65
N ASP A 27 -20.72 25.35 -8.64
CA ASP A 27 -20.18 25.34 -7.28
C ASP A 27 -20.22 23.93 -6.67
N GLU A 28 -21.34 23.23 -6.80
CA GLU A 28 -21.46 21.84 -6.35
C GLU A 28 -20.49 20.90 -7.09
N SER A 29 -20.29 21.12 -8.39
CA SER A 29 -19.34 20.34 -9.18
C SER A 29 -17.90 20.55 -8.70
N LEU A 30 -17.54 21.78 -8.33
CA LEU A 30 -16.21 22.10 -7.79
C LEU A 30 -16.01 21.47 -6.41
N GLU A 31 -16.99 21.58 -5.51
CA GLU A 31 -16.92 20.96 -4.18
C GLU A 31 -16.76 19.43 -4.26
N LEU A 32 -17.58 18.77 -5.09
CA LEU A 32 -17.47 17.33 -5.30
C LEU A 32 -16.14 16.93 -5.93
N PHE A 33 -15.62 17.73 -6.85
CA PHE A 33 -14.31 17.47 -7.47
C PHE A 33 -13.17 17.58 -6.45
N GLU A 34 -13.14 18.63 -5.63
CA GLU A 34 -12.14 18.78 -4.57
C GLU A 34 -12.20 17.63 -3.57
N HIS A 35 -13.42 17.20 -3.21
CA HIS A 35 -13.62 16.06 -2.34
C HIS A 35 -13.12 14.75 -2.98
N GLY A 36 -13.46 14.50 -4.24
CA GLY A 36 -12.99 13.34 -4.98
C GLY A 36 -11.47 13.27 -5.10
N ILE A 37 -10.79 14.41 -5.30
CA ILE A 37 -9.32 14.48 -5.30
C ILE A 37 -8.75 14.11 -3.93
N THR A 38 -9.38 14.55 -2.85
CA THR A 38 -8.96 14.24 -1.48
C THR A 38 -9.08 12.73 -1.20
N LEU A 39 -10.25 12.14 -1.47
CA LEU A 39 -10.47 10.70 -1.32
C LEU A 39 -9.51 9.86 -2.18
N SER A 40 -9.28 10.27 -3.42
CA SER A 40 -8.32 9.58 -4.31
C SER A 40 -6.90 9.57 -3.73
N ARG A 41 -6.44 10.69 -3.14
CA ARG A 41 -5.13 10.76 -2.47
C ARG A 41 -5.06 9.86 -1.25
N GLU A 42 -6.12 9.83 -0.45
CA GLU A 42 -6.20 8.99 0.74
C GLU A 42 -6.18 7.50 0.38
N CYS A 43 -6.98 7.07 -0.60
CA CYS A 43 -6.97 5.70 -1.11
C CYS A 43 -5.57 5.29 -1.59
N ASN A 44 -4.89 6.16 -2.35
CA ASN A 44 -3.52 5.91 -2.79
C ASN A 44 -2.54 5.79 -1.60
N ALA A 45 -2.67 6.62 -0.57
CA ALA A 45 -1.83 6.55 0.62
C ALA A 45 -2.04 5.23 1.38
N MET A 46 -3.29 4.78 1.51
CA MET A 46 -3.63 3.50 2.14
C MET A 46 -3.03 2.32 1.37
N LEU A 47 -3.16 2.30 0.04
CA LEU A 47 -2.57 1.28 -0.82
C LEU A 47 -1.03 1.28 -0.75
N LYS A 48 -0.41 2.46 -0.69
CA LYS A 48 1.04 2.58 -0.53
C LYS A 48 1.50 1.99 0.80
N ASN A 49 0.81 2.30 1.89
CA ASN A 49 1.12 1.76 3.21
C ASN A 49 0.97 0.23 3.24
N ALA A 50 -0.13 -0.29 2.67
CA ALA A 50 -0.36 -1.72 2.56
C ALA A 50 0.76 -2.42 1.78
N ARG A 51 1.19 -1.85 0.65
CA ARG A 51 2.30 -2.36 -0.16
C ARG A 51 3.61 -2.40 0.62
N GLN A 52 3.96 -1.31 1.29
CA GLN A 52 5.19 -1.25 2.10
C GLN A 52 5.19 -2.30 3.22
N LYS A 53 4.02 -2.54 3.84
CA LYS A 53 3.89 -3.59 4.85
C LYS A 53 4.12 -4.98 4.27
N VAL A 54 3.60 -5.25 3.07
CA VAL A 54 3.83 -6.53 2.37
C VAL A 54 5.30 -6.69 1.98
N GLU A 55 5.92 -5.66 1.42
CA GLU A 55 7.34 -5.66 1.04
C GLU A 55 8.23 -5.99 2.25
N LYS A 56 8.00 -5.33 3.38
CA LYS A 56 8.75 -5.59 4.62
C LYS A 56 8.59 -7.03 5.13
N LEU A 57 7.38 -7.59 5.08
CA LEU A 57 7.14 -8.98 5.48
C LEU A 57 7.88 -9.98 4.58
N ILE A 58 7.98 -9.69 3.28
CA ILE A 58 8.73 -10.51 2.33
C ILE A 58 10.25 -10.42 2.59
N GLU A 59 10.77 -9.22 2.88
CA GLU A 59 12.17 -9.02 3.24
C GLU A 59 12.55 -9.77 4.53
N GLU A 60 11.68 -9.70 5.55
CA GLU A 60 11.86 -10.44 6.81
C GLU A 60 11.87 -11.97 6.57
N ASP A 61 10.95 -12.50 5.76
CA ASP A 61 10.93 -13.94 5.40
C ASP A 61 12.19 -14.38 4.65
N ASN A 62 12.72 -13.53 3.75
CA ASN A 62 13.95 -13.84 3.02
C ASN A 62 15.19 -13.81 3.93
N ASN A 63 15.26 -12.89 4.89
CA ASN A 63 16.35 -12.84 5.88
C ASN A 63 16.35 -14.05 6.81
N LEU A 64 15.17 -14.55 7.20
CA LEU A 64 15.08 -15.77 8.02
C LEU A 64 15.61 -17.01 7.28
N LYS A 65 15.56 -17.05 5.95
CA LYS A 65 16.10 -18.16 5.14
C LYS A 65 17.59 -18.07 4.87
N SER A 66 18.21 -16.89 5.01
CA SER A 66 19.65 -16.71 4.74
C SER A 66 20.53 -16.97 5.95
N GLU A 67 20.00 -16.91 7.19
CA GLU A 67 20.77 -17.19 8.41
C GLU A 67 20.89 -18.68 8.76
N ASP A 68 20.08 -19.57 8.16
CA ASP A 68 20.07 -21.00 8.48
C ASP A 68 21.15 -21.84 7.75
N PHE A 69 21.95 -21.24 6.86
CA PHE A 69 22.97 -21.96 6.08
C PHE A 69 24.36 -21.31 6.11
N ALA A 70 24.83 -20.91 7.29
CA ALA A 70 26.27 -20.85 7.54
C ALA A 70 26.77 -22.27 7.87
N LEU A 71 27.11 -23.05 6.83
CA LEU A 71 27.86 -24.29 7.03
C LEU A 71 29.18 -23.91 7.74
N PRO A 72 29.54 -24.56 8.87
CA PRO A 72 30.84 -24.33 9.47
C PRO A 72 31.90 -24.70 8.44
N ASP A 73 32.73 -23.72 8.08
CA ASP A 73 33.91 -23.93 7.28
C ASP A 73 34.82 -24.90 8.04
N ASP A 74 34.71 -26.19 7.73
CA ASP A 74 35.71 -27.20 8.08
C ASP A 74 36.97 -26.91 7.25
N THR A 75 37.64 -25.81 7.59
CA THR A 75 39.05 -25.65 7.30
C THR A 75 39.80 -26.67 8.16
N ILE A 76 39.83 -27.92 7.69
CA ILE A 76 40.82 -28.90 8.10
C ILE A 76 42.18 -28.29 7.72
N LYS A 77 42.75 -27.53 8.65
CA LYS A 77 44.17 -27.19 8.64
C LYS A 77 44.91 -28.52 8.67
N GLY A 78 45.44 -28.92 7.51
CA GLY A 78 46.45 -29.96 7.41
C GLY A 78 47.59 -29.62 8.36
N HIS A 79 47.57 -30.23 9.54
CA HIS A 79 48.68 -30.27 10.46
C HIS A 79 49.57 -31.43 10.01
N ASN A 80 50.75 -31.07 9.52
CA ASN A 80 52.03 -31.78 9.58
C ASN A 80 52.01 -33.29 9.88
N PHE A 81 52.46 -34.10 8.93
CA PHE A 81 53.70 -34.89 9.06
C PHE A 81 54.20 -35.32 7.67
#